data_AF-A0A433EVW1-F1
#
_entry.id   AF-A0A433EVW1-F1
#
_cell.length_a   1.000
_cell.length_b   1.000
_cell.length_c   1.000
_cell.angle_alpha   90.00
_cell.angle_beta   90.00
_cell.angle_gamma   90.00
#
_symmetry.space_group_name_H-M   'P 1'
#
loop_
_entity.id
_entity.type
_entity.pdbx_description
1 polymer ?
#
loop_
_entity_poly.entity_id
_entity_poly.type
_entity_poly.pdbx_seq_one_letter_code
_entity_poly.pdbx_strand_id
1 'polypeptide(L)' 'MDVISSQIEIENFVSTKCKKVAVSKSGWDSLYIEKENGCYWIKSYPDGALHGGGQPVLSKIDKTVVKEQFDV' A
#
# COMPACT_ATOMS: atom_id res chain seq x y z
N MET A 1 -1.74 -0.57 14.42
CA MET A 1 -1.32 -0.65 13.00
C MET A 1 -1.45 0.74 12.44
N ASP A 2 -0.37 1.29 11.88
CA ASP A 2 -0.38 2.63 11.29
C ASP A 2 -1.16 2.60 9.96
N VAL A 3 -2.08 3.56 9.79
CA VAL A 3 -2.95 3.66 8.61
C VAL A 3 -3.08 5.12 8.17
N ILE A 4 -3.01 5.32 6.85
CA ILE A 4 -3.22 6.62 6.20
C ILE A 4 -4.35 6.43 5.18
N SER A 5 -5.43 7.20 5.27
CA SER A 5 -6.61 7.10 4.40
C SER A 5 -6.83 8.35 3.52
N SER A 6 -6.07 9.42 3.76
CA SER A 6 -6.12 10.63 2.94
C SER A 6 -5.28 10.44 1.68
N GLN A 7 -5.89 10.61 0.51
CA GLN A 7 -5.20 10.41 -0.77
C GLN A 7 -3.93 11.26 -0.89
N ILE A 8 -4.02 12.55 -0.52
CA ILE A 8 -2.89 13.49 -0.62
C ILE A 8 -1.74 13.04 0.30
N GLU A 9 -2.05 12.60 1.52
CA GLU A 9 -1.05 12.13 2.47
C GLU A 9 -0.40 10.83 2.00
N ILE A 10 -1.20 9.90 1.45
CA ILE A 10 -0.68 8.66 0.85
C ILE A 10 0.29 8.99 -0.27
N GLU A 11 -0.10 9.84 -1.21
CA GLU A 11 0.74 10.21 -2.36
C GLU A 11 2.04 10.88 -1.92
N ASN A 12 1.97 11.82 -0.96
CA ASN A 12 3.15 12.45 -0.40
C ASN A 12 4.06 11.46 0.33
N PHE A 13 3.49 10.59 1.17
CA PHE A 13 4.26 9.59 1.93
C PHE A 13 4.95 8.59 1.01
N VAL A 14 4.23 8.02 0.03
CA VAL A 14 4.83 7.02 -0.86
C VAL A 14 5.86 7.63 -1.81
N SER A 15 5.66 8.88 -2.26
CA SER A 15 6.61 9.60 -3.13
C SER A 15 7.91 9.96 -2.40
N THR A 16 7.79 10.45 -1.17
CA THR A 16 8.94 10.96 -0.41
C THR A 16 9.66 9.85 0.36
N LYS A 17 8.91 9.04 1.13
CA LYS A 17 9.45 8.09 2.11
C LYS A 17 9.54 6.65 1.61
N CYS A 18 8.78 6.27 0.58
CA CYS A 18 8.73 4.88 0.15
C CYS A 18 9.28 4.63 -1.25
N LYS A 19 9.49 3.36 -1.56
CA LYS A 19 9.75 2.84 -2.91
C LYS A 19 8.71 1.77 -3.22
N LYS A 20 8.05 1.86 -4.38
CA LYS A 20 7.17 0.80 -4.87
C LYS A 20 8.01 -0.44 -5.21
N VAL A 21 7.63 -1.59 -4.68
CA VAL A 21 8.37 -2.85 -4.83
C VAL A 21 7.60 -3.88 -5.66
N ALA A 22 6.28 -3.97 -5.50
CA ALA A 22 5.46 -4.92 -6.23
C ALA A 22 4.01 -4.44 -6.38
N VAL A 23 3.24 -5.19 -7.16
CA VAL A 23 1.78 -5.10 -7.23
C VAL A 23 1.20 -6.47 -6.87
N SER A 24 0.00 -6.50 -6.31
CA SER A 24 -0.64 -7.76 -5.92
C SER A 24 -0.96 -8.61 -7.16
N LYS A 25 -1.20 -9.90 -6.98
CA LYS A 25 -1.57 -10.81 -8.09
C LYS A 25 -2.79 -10.32 -8.88
N SER A 26 -3.72 -9.64 -8.20
CA SER A 26 -4.92 -9.05 -8.82
C SER A 26 -4.65 -7.72 -9.53
N GLY A 27 -3.46 -7.12 -9.36
CA GLY A 27 -3.07 -5.84 -9.95
C GLY A 27 -3.65 -4.59 -9.26
N TRP A 28 -4.50 -4.77 -8.26
CA TRP A 28 -5.22 -3.69 -7.58
C TRP A 28 -4.40 -3.04 -6.47
N ASP A 29 -3.62 -3.82 -5.74
CA ASP A 29 -2.86 -3.34 -4.58
C ASP A 29 -1.40 -3.12 -4.95
N SER A 30 -0.81 -2.11 -4.33
CA SER A 30 0.61 -1.81 -4.52
C SER A 30 1.38 -1.97 -3.22
N LEU A 31 2.49 -2.70 -3.28
CA LEU A 31 3.41 -2.87 -2.17
C LEU A 31 4.50 -1.80 -2.23
N TYR A 32 4.75 -1.19 -1.10
CA TYR A 32 5.77 -0.18 -0.87
C TYR A 32 6.68 -0.61 0.28
N ILE A 33 7.94 -0.18 0.22
CA ILE A 33 8.89 -0.31 1.31
C ILE A 33 9.40 1.07 1.71
N GLU A 34 9.40 1.37 3.00
CA GLU A 34 9.98 2.59 3.56
C GLU A 34 11.51 2.58 3.40
N LYS A 35 12.06 3.71 2.98
CA LYS A 35 13.51 3.86 2.77
C LYS A 35 14.30 3.92 4.08
N GLU A 36 13.67 4.38 5.17
CA GLU A 36 14.35 4.69 6.43
C GLU A 36 14.52 3.47 7.33
N ASN A 37 13.49 2.64 7.45
CA ASN A 37 13.42 1.52 8.39
C ASN A 37 13.10 0.17 7.72
N GLY A 38 12.87 0.14 6.40
CA GLY A 38 12.55 -1.09 5.66
C GLY A 38 11.17 -1.68 5.96
N CYS A 39 10.26 -0.91 6.58
CA CYS A 39 8.89 -1.35 6.84
C CYS A 39 8.08 -1.46 5.54
N TYR A 40 7.16 -2.42 5.49
CA TYR A 40 6.30 -2.64 4.32
C TYR A 40 4.95 -1.95 4.49
N TRP A 41 4.44 -1.43 3.39
CA TRP A 41 3.15 -0.75 3.31
C TRP A 41 2.39 -1.24 2.11
N ILE A 42 1.10 -1.50 2.29
CA ILE A 42 0.17 -1.83 1.21
C ILE A 42 -0.74 -0.66 0.94
N LYS A 43 -0.85 -0.26 -0.33
CA LYS A 43 -1.90 0.63 -0.82
C LYS A 43 -3.01 -0.22 -1.41
N SER A 44 -4.17 -0.22 -0.76
CA SER A 44 -5.35 -1.00 -1.14
C SER A 44 -6.57 -0.09 -1.34
N TYR A 45 -7.60 -0.62 -1.99
CA TYR A 45 -8.85 0.10 -2.28
C TYR A 45 -10.03 -0.68 -1.67
N PRO A 46 -10.28 -0.56 -0.36
CA PRO A 46 -11.30 -1.37 0.34
C PRO A 46 -12.70 -1.18 -0.24
N ASP A 47 -13.06 0.05 -0.62
CA ASP A 47 -14.33 0.38 -1.27
C ASP A 47 -14.22 0.39 -2.81
N GLY A 48 -13.30 -0.40 -3.38
CA GLY A 48 -13.05 -0.48 -4.82
C GLY A 48 -14.26 -0.92 -5.66
N ALA A 49 -15.28 -1.50 -5.02
CA ALA A 49 -16.56 -1.86 -5.64
C ALA A 49 -17.46 -0.65 -5.94
N LEU A 50 -17.19 0.53 -5.38
CA LEU A 50 -17.90 1.76 -5.71
C LEU A 50 -17.50 2.22 -7.11
N HIS A 51 -18.48 2.52 -7.95
CA HIS A 51 -18.28 3.13 -9.27
C HIS A 51 -17.50 4.44 -9.12
N GLY A 52 -16.21 4.42 -9.48
CA GLY A 52 -15.29 5.54 -9.30
C GLY A 52 -13.97 5.18 -8.59
N GLY A 53 -13.87 3.96 -8.04
CA GLY A 53 -12.72 3.54 -7.25
C GLY A 53 -12.75 4.22 -5.88
N GLY A 54 -13.06 3.46 -4.83
CA GLY A 54 -13.09 3.95 -3.46
C GLY A 54 -11.78 4.63 -3.02
N GLN A 55 -11.81 5.31 -1.87
CA GLN A 55 -10.61 6.00 -1.38
C GLN A 55 -9.48 4.99 -1.12
N PRO A 56 -8.25 5.28 -1.57
CA PRO A 56 -7.12 4.43 -1.26
C PRO A 56 -6.81 4.49 0.23
N VAL A 57 -6.36 3.37 0.77
CA VAL A 57 -5.84 3.26 2.13
C VAL A 57 -4.43 2.71 2.06
N LEU A 58 -3.50 3.35 2.78
CA LEU A 58 -2.15 2.87 2.96
C LEU A 58 -2.01 2.31 4.39
N SER A 59 -1.71 1.02 4.49
CA SER A 59 -1.59 0.31 5.77
C SER A 59 -0.21 -0.30 5.93
N LYS A 60 0.38 -0.19 7.12
CA LYS A 60 1.63 -0.86 7.45
C LYS A 60 1.37 -2.36 7.63
N ILE A 61 2.18 -3.20 7.00
CA ILE A 61 2.02 -4.66 7.02
C ILE A 61 3.32 -5.39 7.36
N ASP A 62 3.17 -6.58 7.91
CA ASP A 62 4.28 -7.49 8.22
C ASP A 62 4.73 -8.29 7.00
N LYS A 63 5.97 -8.80 7.07
CA LYS A 63 6.56 -9.64 6.02
C LYS A 63 5.76 -10.91 5.73
N THR A 64 5.00 -11.42 6.69
CA THR A 64 4.11 -12.58 6.48
C THR A 64 3.01 -12.25 5.48
N VAL A 65 2.31 -11.13 5.70
CA VAL A 65 1.25 -10.63 4.80
C VAL A 65 1.81 -10.30 3.42
N VAL A 66 3.03 -9.78 3.36
CA VAL A 66 3.73 -9.54 2.09
C VAL A 66 3.83 -10.81 1.27
N LYS A 67 4.30 -11.92 1.86
CA LYS A 67 4.45 -13.20 1.15
C LYS A 67 3.12 -13.84 0.73
N GLU A 68 2.05 -13.58 1.49
CA GLU A 68 0.72 -14.11 1.18
C GLU A 68 0.08 -13.39 -0.01
N GLN A 69 0.24 -12.05 -0.10
CA GLN A 69 -0.43 -11.23 -1.11
C GLN A 69 0.46 -10.87 -2.31
N PHE A 70 1.78 -10.88 -2.13
CA PHE A 70 2.77 -10.50 -3.13
C PHE A 70 3.78 -11.63 -3.29
N ASP A 71 4.10 -11.96 -4.55
CA ASP A 71 5.06 -13.00 -4.90
C ASP A 71 6.48 -12.40 -4.89
N VAL A 72 6.95 -11.99 -3.70
CA VAL A 72 8.25 -11.31 -3.49
C VAL A 72 9.14 -12.01 -2.48
#